data_AF-R1D7F6-F1
#
_entry.id   AF-R1D7F6-F1
#
_cell.length_a   1.000
_cell.length_b   1.000
_cell.length_c   1.000
_cell.angle_alpha   90.00
_cell.angle_beta   90.00
_cell.angle_gamma   90.00
#
_symmetry.space_group_name_H-M   'P 1'
#
loop_
_entity.id
_entity.type
_entity.pdbx_description
1 polymer ?
#
loop_
_entity_poly.entity_id
_entity_poly.type
_entity_poly.pdbx_seq_one_letter_code
_entity_poly.pdbx_strand_id
1 'polypeptide(L)'
;MERTAYNYGDDTPAAWDVLARGALGRPISTRISPVLFLEELNEALLFAPPVKARLGQRPKPAGPGKTKALAASSVERPEETERRRAAQNDCRRLILPRTADEASDVFLRRLDAHQNAPEALVAPLSKPEDTKSFLRRMVAVKKNEAAGLLVMPRAKAETAEQFEARMALCEACPATVFARGAHEDPTDFKARLDAQSKCRRPIMCRSDGEPASLFRRRCAVSRACLDVVHPYDAARESADDFTRRMDAQEAAPELSIAPGDKKVVGSLVRESAEEGAAALAEEIAAKLRLEEEAKAAAASKEEAAKAEAAAISKQRQRQDSMDDEAEAAKEAEERAAKKAAAAAAEAEKAAEEAEAAEKAKALWKKAVEKVDINSIGFMALKQMLISKGVPPDAVKVPNKFMLKEVAAKHGVNIEWS
;
A
#
# COMPACT_ATOMS: atom_id res chain seq x y z
N MET A 1 22.32 27.64 -6.94
CA MET A 1 21.75 26.63 -7.85
C MET A 1 21.42 25.41 -6.99
N GLU A 2 20.15 25.24 -6.61
CA GLU A 2 19.71 24.23 -5.65
C GLU A 2 20.00 22.82 -6.20
N ARG A 3 20.61 21.96 -5.38
CA ARG A 3 20.78 20.54 -5.68
C ARG A 3 19.49 19.85 -5.25
N THR A 4 18.76 19.26 -6.18
CA THR A 4 17.71 18.31 -5.85
C THR A 4 18.34 17.02 -5.34
N ALA A 5 17.71 16.30 -4.43
CA ALA A 5 18.20 15.02 -3.90
C ALA A 5 18.27 13.87 -4.94
N TYR A 6 17.84 14.14 -6.18
CA TYR A 6 17.72 13.16 -7.24
C TYR A 6 18.91 13.27 -8.22
N ASN A 7 19.85 12.31 -8.16
CA ASN A 7 21.03 12.29 -9.04
C ASN A 7 20.77 11.48 -10.32
N TYR A 8 19.78 11.91 -11.11
CA TYR A 8 19.39 11.18 -12.32
C TYR A 8 20.54 11.00 -13.33
N GLY A 9 21.56 11.87 -13.34
CA GLY A 9 22.72 11.72 -14.21
C GLY A 9 23.60 10.50 -13.91
N ASP A 10 23.77 10.16 -12.63
CA ASP A 10 24.57 8.99 -12.20
C ASP A 10 23.72 7.72 -12.14
N ASP A 11 22.42 7.88 -11.92
CA ASP A 11 21.45 6.80 -11.74
C ASP A 11 20.84 6.29 -13.04
N THR A 12 21.02 7.00 -14.17
CA THR A 12 20.40 6.64 -15.46
C THR A 12 21.41 6.17 -16.51
N PRO A 13 21.03 5.22 -17.39
CA PRO A 13 21.91 4.77 -18.47
C PRO A 13 22.22 5.90 -19.47
N ALA A 14 23.46 5.95 -19.99
CA ALA A 14 23.90 6.94 -20.98
C ALA A 14 23.02 6.99 -22.26
N ALA A 15 22.31 5.90 -22.56
CA ALA A 15 21.33 5.88 -23.65
C ALA A 15 20.20 6.93 -23.51
N TRP A 16 19.96 7.44 -22.30
CA TRP A 16 18.97 8.48 -22.03
C TRP A 16 19.42 9.86 -22.47
N ASP A 17 20.71 10.17 -22.35
CA ASP A 17 21.27 11.38 -22.93
C ASP A 17 21.19 11.35 -24.45
N VAL A 18 21.38 10.17 -25.05
CA VAL A 18 21.20 9.99 -26.50
C VAL A 18 19.73 10.21 -26.90
N LEU A 19 18.79 9.64 -26.14
CA LEU A 19 17.35 9.87 -26.33
C LEU A 19 17.00 11.36 -26.22
N ALA A 20 17.41 12.00 -25.14
CA ALA A 20 17.05 13.37 -24.84
C ALA A 20 17.72 14.37 -25.79
N ARG A 21 18.99 14.17 -26.15
CA ARG A 21 19.62 15.00 -27.19
C ARG A 21 18.94 14.83 -28.54
N GLY A 22 18.53 13.60 -28.88
CA GLY A 22 17.80 13.32 -30.10
C GLY A 22 16.43 13.99 -30.15
N ALA A 23 15.67 13.90 -29.07
CA ALA A 23 14.30 14.43 -29.02
C ALA A 23 14.25 15.90 -28.57
N LEU A 24 14.83 16.24 -27.42
CA LEU A 24 14.76 17.56 -26.79
C LEU A 24 15.87 18.52 -27.26
N GLY A 25 16.88 18.05 -28.01
CA GLY A 25 18.05 18.84 -28.40
C GLY A 25 19.04 19.12 -27.26
N ARG A 26 18.76 18.60 -26.05
CA ARG A 26 19.59 18.75 -24.85
C ARG A 26 19.53 17.48 -23.99
N PRO A 27 20.51 17.24 -23.10
CA PRO A 27 20.37 16.22 -22.05
C PRO A 27 19.12 16.43 -21.20
N ILE A 28 18.63 15.34 -20.61
CA ILE A 28 17.60 15.43 -19.57
C ILE A 28 18.18 16.24 -18.42
N SER A 29 17.36 17.12 -17.85
CA SER A 29 17.83 17.87 -16.70
C SER A 29 18.11 16.89 -15.55
N THR A 30 19.32 16.97 -15.00
CA THR A 30 19.77 16.08 -13.94
C THR A 30 19.28 16.50 -12.55
N ARG A 31 18.59 17.65 -12.46
CA ARG A 31 18.16 18.28 -11.20
C ARG A 31 16.69 18.70 -11.20
N ILE A 32 15.84 17.85 -11.73
CA ILE A 32 14.39 18.08 -11.77
C ILE A 32 13.69 17.14 -10.80
N SER A 33 12.42 17.41 -10.52
CA SER A 33 11.62 16.48 -9.72
C SER A 33 11.38 15.17 -10.49
N PRO A 34 11.10 14.06 -9.82
CA PRO A 34 10.71 12.80 -10.46
C PRO A 34 9.58 12.93 -11.48
N VAL A 35 8.59 13.76 -11.17
CA VAL A 35 7.45 14.03 -12.05
C VAL A 35 7.94 14.73 -13.31
N LEU A 36 8.71 15.81 -13.16
CA LEU A 36 9.31 16.52 -14.30
C LEU A 36 10.27 15.62 -15.10
N PHE A 37 11.02 14.73 -14.44
CA PHE A 37 11.89 13.76 -15.09
C PHE A 37 11.09 12.80 -15.96
N LEU A 38 9.97 12.28 -15.44
CA LEU A 38 9.08 11.43 -16.20
C LEU A 38 8.35 12.20 -17.30
N GLU A 39 8.05 13.48 -17.12
CA GLU A 39 7.50 14.35 -18.15
C GLU A 39 8.51 14.63 -19.27
N GLU A 40 9.75 15.03 -18.95
CA GLU A 40 10.83 15.23 -19.94
C GLU A 40 11.13 13.92 -20.66
N LEU A 41 11.13 12.80 -19.94
CA LEU A 41 11.25 11.49 -20.54
C LEU A 41 10.08 11.23 -21.49
N ASN A 42 8.84 11.37 -21.03
CA ASN A 42 7.66 11.14 -21.85
C ASN A 42 7.67 12.04 -23.10
N GLU A 43 8.06 13.30 -22.98
CA GLU A 43 8.23 14.23 -24.09
C GLU A 43 9.29 13.71 -25.08
N ALA A 44 10.46 13.30 -24.56
CA ALA A 44 11.52 12.69 -25.34
C ALA A 44 11.08 11.36 -26.01
N LEU A 45 10.17 10.62 -25.37
CA LEU A 45 9.60 9.37 -25.85
C LEU A 45 8.51 9.57 -26.93
N LEU A 46 7.86 10.75 -27.03
CA LEU A 46 6.57 10.90 -27.71
C LEU A 46 6.45 11.89 -28.86
N PHE A 47 7.25 12.95 -28.97
CA PHE A 47 7.21 13.95 -30.06
C PHE A 47 5.83 14.24 -30.75
N ALA A 48 4.72 14.30 -29.99
CA ALA A 48 3.50 15.11 -30.20
C ALA A 48 2.39 14.80 -29.15
N PRO A 49 1.47 15.76 -28.87
CA PRO A 49 1.61 17.02 -28.13
C PRO A 49 1.37 16.82 -26.61
N PRO A 50 1.64 17.85 -25.76
CA PRO A 50 1.40 17.78 -24.32
C PRO A 50 -0.11 17.86 -24.07
N VAL A 51 -0.79 16.73 -24.11
CA VAL A 51 -2.09 16.66 -23.46
C VAL A 51 -1.77 16.60 -21.98
N LYS A 52 -2.34 17.53 -21.20
CA LYS A 52 -2.43 17.45 -19.74
C LYS A 52 -3.19 16.17 -19.35
N ALA A 53 -2.59 15.02 -19.58
CA ALA A 53 -3.02 13.75 -19.08
C ALA A 53 -2.56 13.73 -17.63
N ARG A 54 -3.50 13.60 -16.69
CA ARG A 54 -3.16 13.20 -15.32
C ARG A 54 -2.18 12.04 -15.41
N LEU A 55 -1.07 12.09 -14.66
CA LEU A 55 -0.04 11.05 -14.68
C LEU A 55 -0.70 9.68 -14.58
N GLY A 56 -0.66 8.95 -15.69
CA GLY A 56 -1.30 7.64 -15.81
C GLY A 56 -2.31 7.38 -16.88
N GLN A 57 -2.75 8.38 -17.61
CA GLN A 57 -3.28 8.15 -18.95
C GLN A 57 -2.12 8.11 -19.93
N ARG A 58 -1.97 6.98 -20.64
CA ARG A 58 -0.92 6.83 -21.66
C ARG A 58 -1.20 7.83 -22.78
N PRO A 59 -0.22 8.65 -23.17
CA PRO A 59 -0.38 9.54 -24.31
C PRO A 59 -0.72 8.73 -25.55
N LYS A 60 -1.68 9.20 -26.36
CA LYS A 60 -1.99 8.55 -27.63
C LYS A 60 -0.75 8.68 -28.53
N PRO A 61 -0.18 7.56 -29.02
CA PRO A 61 0.99 7.62 -29.87
C PRO A 61 0.69 8.41 -31.13
N ALA A 62 1.71 9.10 -31.67
CA ALA A 62 1.61 9.66 -33.01
C ALA A 62 1.24 8.55 -34.02
N GLY A 63 0.47 8.89 -35.04
CA GLY A 63 0.19 7.96 -36.13
C GLY A 63 1.50 7.50 -36.82
N PRO A 64 1.53 6.32 -37.44
CA PRO A 64 2.69 5.87 -38.21
C PRO A 64 3.19 6.95 -39.18
N GLY A 65 4.51 7.10 -39.32
CA GLY A 65 5.14 8.03 -40.24
C GLY A 65 5.08 9.52 -39.84
N LYS A 66 4.51 9.86 -38.68
CA LYS A 66 4.46 11.25 -38.19
C LYS A 66 5.72 11.69 -37.45
N THR A 67 6.61 10.76 -37.11
CA THR A 67 7.88 11.04 -36.43
C THR A 67 9.02 11.12 -37.44
N LYS A 68 9.68 12.28 -37.54
CA LYS A 68 10.82 12.47 -38.44
C LYS A 68 12.02 11.68 -37.94
N ALA A 69 12.66 10.91 -38.81
CA ALA A 69 13.89 10.18 -38.47
C ALA A 69 14.99 11.13 -37.99
N LEU A 70 15.65 10.77 -36.89
CA LEU A 70 16.84 11.48 -36.41
C LEU A 70 17.99 11.41 -37.42
N ALA A 71 18.87 12.40 -37.35
CA ALA A 71 20.16 12.37 -38.02
C ALA A 71 20.92 11.08 -37.68
N ALA A 72 21.67 10.57 -38.66
CA ALA A 72 22.53 9.41 -38.45
C ALA A 72 23.65 9.76 -37.46
N SER A 73 24.08 8.78 -36.68
CA SER A 73 25.30 8.94 -35.88
C SER A 73 26.55 8.80 -36.77
N SER A 74 27.69 9.31 -36.30
CA SER A 74 28.97 9.20 -37.00
C SER A 74 29.46 7.76 -37.19
N VAL A 75 28.89 6.80 -36.46
CA VAL A 75 29.23 5.38 -36.55
C VAL A 75 28.22 4.59 -37.36
N GLU A 76 27.03 5.12 -37.64
CA GLU A 76 25.99 4.44 -38.42
C GLU A 76 26.39 4.36 -39.90
N ARG A 77 26.39 3.16 -40.47
CA ARG A 77 26.73 2.95 -41.89
C ARG A 77 25.61 3.49 -42.79
N PRO A 78 25.89 3.80 -44.07
CA PRO A 78 24.85 4.25 -45.00
C PRO A 78 23.65 3.28 -45.11
N GLU A 79 23.91 1.99 -45.25
CA GLU A 79 22.86 0.95 -45.31
C GLU A 79 22.05 0.85 -44.02
N GLU A 80 22.70 1.00 -42.85
CA GLU A 80 22.05 1.03 -41.53
C GLU A 80 21.12 2.25 -41.42
N THR A 81 21.58 3.41 -41.90
CA THR A 81 20.83 4.66 -41.91
C THR A 81 19.59 4.54 -42.78
N GLU A 82 19.72 3.97 -43.98
CA GLU A 82 18.60 3.77 -44.90
C GLU A 82 17.56 2.81 -44.30
N ARG A 83 17.99 1.69 -43.72
CA ARG A 83 17.09 0.74 -43.05
C ARG A 83 16.36 1.38 -41.87
N ARG A 84 17.05 2.16 -41.05
CA ARG A 84 16.41 2.89 -39.94
C ARG A 84 15.39 3.90 -40.43
N ARG A 85 15.73 4.68 -41.46
CA ARG A 85 14.80 5.65 -42.08
C ARG A 85 13.57 4.95 -42.65
N ALA A 86 13.75 3.80 -43.29
CA ALA A 86 12.63 3.00 -43.78
C ALA A 86 11.76 2.50 -42.62
N ALA A 87 12.36 1.87 -41.61
CA ALA A 87 11.63 1.37 -40.43
C ALA A 87 10.93 2.47 -39.63
N GLN A 88 11.49 3.69 -39.61
CA GLN A 88 10.87 4.84 -38.94
C GLN A 88 9.48 5.17 -39.48
N ASN A 89 9.24 4.96 -40.78
CA ASN A 89 7.95 5.25 -41.41
C ASN A 89 6.82 4.36 -40.87
N ASP A 90 7.16 3.13 -40.49
CA ASP A 90 6.18 2.15 -39.97
C ASP A 90 6.04 2.25 -38.45
N CYS A 91 6.98 2.91 -37.77
CA CYS A 91 6.99 3.07 -36.33
C CYS A 91 6.21 4.30 -35.87
N ARG A 92 5.54 4.17 -34.72
CA ARG A 92 4.87 5.28 -34.03
C ARG A 92 5.82 6.08 -33.16
N ARG A 93 6.93 5.46 -32.75
CA ARG A 93 7.99 6.08 -31.94
C ARG A 93 9.29 6.22 -32.71
N LEU A 94 10.14 7.10 -32.19
CA LEU A 94 11.45 7.39 -32.76
C LEU A 94 12.38 6.18 -32.64
N ILE A 95 13.12 5.90 -33.70
CA ILE A 95 14.20 4.93 -33.67
C ILE A 95 15.51 5.68 -33.47
N LEU A 96 16.15 5.44 -32.33
CA LEU A 96 17.43 6.06 -31.98
C LEU A 96 18.56 5.54 -32.89
N PRO A 97 19.50 6.41 -33.32
CA PRO A 97 20.62 6.01 -34.16
C PRO A 97 21.55 5.04 -33.42
N ARG A 98 22.38 4.32 -34.18
CA ARG A 98 23.37 3.38 -33.62
C ARG A 98 24.38 4.12 -32.74
N THR A 99 24.71 3.55 -31.59
CA THR A 99 25.78 4.07 -30.71
C THR A 99 27.09 3.33 -30.96
N ALA A 100 28.22 3.90 -30.51
CA ALA A 100 29.53 3.26 -30.66
C ALA A 100 29.65 1.93 -29.89
N ASP A 101 28.89 1.77 -28.80
CA ASP A 101 28.84 0.54 -28.02
C ASP A 101 27.96 -0.55 -28.67
N GLU A 102 27.11 -0.20 -29.63
CA GLU A 102 26.16 -1.11 -30.28
C GLU A 102 26.75 -1.67 -31.57
N ALA A 103 27.04 -2.98 -31.60
CA ALA A 103 27.48 -3.67 -32.80
C ALA A 103 26.38 -3.66 -33.89
N SER A 104 26.79 -3.72 -35.16
CA SER A 104 25.89 -3.63 -36.32
C SER A 104 24.76 -4.67 -36.29
N ASP A 105 25.07 -5.92 -35.91
CA ASP A 105 24.07 -6.99 -35.79
C ASP A 105 23.06 -6.72 -34.66
N VAL A 106 23.52 -6.18 -33.53
CA VAL A 106 22.66 -5.77 -32.40
C VAL A 106 21.74 -4.62 -32.80
N PHE A 107 22.26 -3.64 -33.53
CA PHE A 107 21.48 -2.54 -34.10
C PHE A 107 20.36 -3.05 -35.01
N LEU A 108 20.66 -3.97 -35.93
CA LEU A 108 19.65 -4.55 -36.83
C LEU A 108 18.57 -5.31 -36.04
N ARG A 109 18.95 -6.09 -35.03
CA ARG A 109 17.96 -6.76 -34.14
C ARG A 109 17.08 -5.76 -33.39
N ARG A 110 17.61 -4.58 -33.04
CA ARG A 110 16.83 -3.49 -32.46
C ARG A 110 15.82 -2.91 -33.45
N LEU A 111 16.21 -2.74 -34.71
CA LEU A 111 15.28 -2.33 -35.78
C LEU A 111 14.15 -3.35 -35.95
N ASP A 112 14.48 -4.64 -35.98
CA ASP A 112 13.48 -5.72 -36.05
C ASP A 112 12.53 -5.68 -34.85
N ALA A 113 13.03 -5.38 -33.65
CA ALA A 113 12.19 -5.24 -32.45
C ALA A 113 11.18 -4.09 -32.59
N HIS A 114 11.59 -2.96 -33.16
CA HIS A 114 10.70 -1.83 -33.45
C HIS A 114 9.66 -2.16 -34.52
N GLN A 115 10.02 -2.90 -35.56
CA GLN A 115 9.05 -3.33 -36.58
C GLN A 115 7.98 -4.28 -36.01
N ASN A 116 8.36 -5.14 -35.04
CA ASN A 116 7.42 -6.03 -34.35
C ASN A 116 6.58 -5.31 -33.29
N ALA A 117 7.10 -4.24 -32.69
CA ALA A 117 6.40 -3.42 -31.70
C ALA A 117 6.53 -1.92 -32.06
N PRO A 118 5.75 -1.43 -33.04
CA PRO A 118 5.87 -0.06 -33.58
C PRO A 118 5.72 1.06 -32.55
N GLU A 119 5.05 0.78 -31.43
CA GLU A 119 4.85 1.68 -30.30
C GLU A 119 5.93 1.60 -29.21
N ALA A 120 6.86 0.65 -29.27
CA ALA A 120 7.94 0.55 -28.31
C ALA A 120 9.03 1.59 -28.57
N LEU A 121 9.63 2.12 -27.50
CA LEU A 121 10.94 2.76 -27.60
C LEU A 121 12.00 1.80 -27.06
N VAL A 122 12.95 1.44 -27.91
CA VAL A 122 14.10 0.64 -27.53
C VAL A 122 15.36 1.51 -27.49
N ALA A 123 15.87 1.76 -26.29
CA ALA A 123 17.16 2.41 -26.11
C ALA A 123 18.31 1.56 -26.72
N PRO A 124 19.29 2.17 -27.40
CA PRO A 124 20.49 1.49 -27.89
C PRO A 124 21.22 0.76 -26.76
N LEU A 125 22.04 -0.24 -27.13
CA LEU A 125 22.97 -0.85 -26.18
C LEU A 125 23.91 0.23 -25.63
N SER A 126 24.01 0.29 -24.30
CA SER A 126 24.91 1.20 -23.60
C SER A 126 25.56 0.49 -22.42
N LYS A 127 26.87 0.67 -22.24
CA LYS A 127 27.58 0.10 -21.08
C LYS A 127 26.94 0.55 -19.76
N PRO A 128 26.87 -0.33 -18.74
CA PRO A 128 27.50 -1.66 -18.66
C PRO A 128 26.68 -2.81 -19.28
N GLU A 129 25.59 -2.54 -19.99
CA GLU A 129 24.78 -3.58 -20.64
C GLU A 129 25.63 -4.34 -21.67
N ASP A 130 25.66 -5.67 -21.57
CA ASP A 130 26.26 -6.52 -22.59
C ASP A 130 25.20 -7.00 -23.59
N THR A 131 25.64 -7.65 -24.67
CA THR A 131 24.73 -8.15 -25.71
C THR A 131 23.68 -9.12 -25.17
N LYS A 132 24.01 -9.93 -24.15
CA LYS A 132 23.06 -10.90 -23.58
C LYS A 132 21.97 -10.17 -22.80
N SER A 133 22.34 -9.23 -21.94
CA SER A 133 21.40 -8.36 -21.22
C SER A 133 20.53 -7.54 -22.18
N PHE A 134 21.12 -7.01 -23.25
CA PHE A 134 20.37 -6.29 -24.29
C PHE A 134 19.29 -7.18 -24.93
N LEU A 135 19.63 -8.41 -25.33
CA LEU A 135 18.66 -9.34 -25.91
C LEU A 135 17.56 -9.72 -24.91
N ARG A 136 17.90 -9.89 -23.63
CA ARG A 136 16.92 -10.10 -22.56
C ARG A 136 15.94 -8.95 -22.45
N ARG A 137 16.43 -7.71 -22.56
CA ARG A 137 15.60 -6.51 -22.60
C ARG A 137 14.67 -6.49 -23.82
N MET A 138 15.13 -6.95 -24.98
CA MET A 138 14.26 -7.07 -26.18
C MET A 138 13.12 -8.05 -25.94
N VAL A 139 13.37 -9.16 -25.24
CA VAL A 139 12.32 -10.12 -24.86
C VAL A 139 11.29 -9.46 -23.95
N ALA A 140 11.73 -8.68 -22.96
CA ALA A 140 10.81 -7.96 -22.08
C ALA A 140 9.94 -6.94 -22.83
N VAL A 141 10.52 -6.19 -23.77
CA VAL A 141 9.77 -5.26 -24.66
C VAL A 141 8.74 -6.01 -25.50
N LYS A 142 9.10 -7.17 -26.07
CA LYS A 142 8.20 -7.96 -26.92
C LYS A 142 7.04 -8.60 -26.15
N LYS A 143 7.29 -9.06 -24.93
CA LYS A 143 6.28 -9.74 -24.12
C LYS A 143 5.30 -8.78 -23.45
N ASN A 144 5.74 -7.55 -23.18
CA ASN A 144 4.90 -6.58 -22.50
C ASN A 144 4.09 -5.77 -23.50
N GLU A 145 2.78 -6.05 -23.58
CA GLU A 145 1.84 -5.39 -24.48
C GLU A 145 1.52 -3.94 -24.08
N ALA A 146 2.09 -3.45 -22.99
CA ALA A 146 1.81 -2.13 -22.48
C ALA A 146 2.39 -1.05 -23.40
N ALA A 147 1.52 -0.45 -24.23
CA ALA A 147 1.88 0.55 -25.23
C ALA A 147 2.80 1.66 -24.69
N GLY A 148 3.96 1.83 -25.32
CA GLY A 148 4.87 2.92 -24.98
C GLY A 148 5.69 2.75 -23.70
N LEU A 149 5.77 1.52 -23.18
CA LEU A 149 6.66 1.16 -22.09
C LEU A 149 8.12 1.36 -22.47
N LEU A 150 8.87 1.98 -21.56
CA LEU A 150 10.32 2.02 -21.65
C LEU A 150 10.91 0.93 -20.74
N VAL A 151 11.55 -0.06 -21.35
CA VAL A 151 12.36 -1.02 -20.60
C VAL A 151 13.80 -0.49 -20.55
N MET A 152 14.28 -0.20 -19.34
CA MET A 152 15.58 0.47 -19.15
C MET A 152 16.77 -0.49 -19.34
N PRO A 153 17.87 -0.04 -19.97
CA PRO A 153 19.14 -0.76 -19.97
C PRO A 153 19.63 -1.09 -18.56
N ARG A 154 20.59 -2.01 -18.46
CA ARG A 154 21.27 -2.31 -17.19
C ARG A 154 22.02 -1.09 -16.67
N ALA A 155 21.83 -0.75 -15.41
CA ALA A 155 22.57 0.34 -14.75
C ALA A 155 23.90 -0.16 -14.16
N LYS A 156 24.84 0.76 -13.95
CA LYS A 156 26.15 0.47 -13.32
C LYS A 156 26.03 -0.14 -11.94
N ALA A 157 25.06 0.32 -11.16
CA ALA A 157 24.81 -0.22 -9.83
C ALA A 157 24.15 -1.61 -9.89
N GLU A 158 23.61 -2.09 -11.01
CA GLU A 158 22.80 -3.31 -11.05
C GLU A 158 23.64 -4.57 -11.29
N THR A 159 23.49 -5.62 -10.46
CA THR A 159 24.09 -6.94 -10.75
C THR A 159 23.35 -7.65 -11.88
N ALA A 160 23.92 -8.73 -12.41
CA ALA A 160 23.26 -9.50 -13.48
C ALA A 160 21.95 -10.14 -12.98
N GLU A 161 21.94 -10.64 -11.74
CA GLU A 161 20.76 -11.26 -11.11
C GLU A 161 19.66 -10.24 -10.86
N GLN A 162 20.03 -9.05 -10.38
CA GLN A 162 19.13 -7.92 -10.17
C GLN A 162 18.49 -7.46 -11.49
N PHE A 163 19.29 -7.38 -12.55
CA PHE A 163 18.82 -7.08 -13.90
C PHE A 163 17.81 -8.12 -14.38
N GLU A 164 18.10 -9.41 -14.23
CA GLU A 164 17.18 -10.48 -14.63
C GLU A 164 15.86 -10.44 -13.84
N ALA A 165 15.90 -10.21 -12.54
CA ALA A 165 14.71 -10.04 -11.71
C ALA A 165 13.86 -8.85 -12.18
N ARG A 166 14.51 -7.72 -12.52
CA ARG A 166 13.84 -6.55 -13.08
C ARG A 166 13.25 -6.83 -14.46
N MET A 167 13.97 -7.53 -15.35
CA MET A 167 13.47 -7.88 -16.68
C MET A 167 12.26 -8.82 -16.60
N ALA A 168 12.27 -9.79 -15.68
CA ALA A 168 11.12 -10.65 -15.43
C ALA A 168 9.89 -9.83 -14.99
N LEU A 169 10.08 -8.84 -14.12
CA LEU A 169 9.00 -7.92 -13.75
C LEU A 169 8.55 -7.04 -14.93
N CYS A 170 9.48 -6.58 -15.76
CA CYS A 170 9.18 -5.79 -16.97
C CYS A 170 8.39 -6.55 -18.03
N GLU A 171 8.28 -7.88 -17.97
CA GLU A 171 7.42 -8.64 -18.90
C GLU A 171 5.92 -8.42 -18.62
N ALA A 172 5.55 -8.08 -17.38
CA ALA A 172 4.15 -7.95 -16.95
C ALA A 172 3.79 -6.59 -16.33
N CYS A 173 4.77 -5.84 -15.82
CA CYS A 173 4.51 -4.57 -15.16
C CYS A 173 4.12 -3.50 -16.20
N PRO A 174 2.97 -2.82 -16.05
CA PRO A 174 2.55 -1.79 -17.00
C PRO A 174 3.34 -0.47 -16.84
N ALA A 175 4.17 -0.34 -15.82
CA ALA A 175 4.93 0.87 -15.52
C ALA A 175 6.43 0.70 -15.84
N THR A 176 7.12 1.81 -16.09
CA THR A 176 8.59 1.84 -16.16
C THR A 176 9.17 1.35 -14.84
N VAL A 177 9.89 0.23 -14.88
CA VAL A 177 10.62 -0.30 -13.72
C VAL A 177 12.05 0.22 -13.75
N PHE A 178 12.37 1.12 -12.82
CA PHE A 178 13.70 1.70 -12.71
C PHE A 178 14.74 0.67 -12.30
N ALA A 179 15.93 0.73 -12.92
CA ALA A 179 17.12 -0.01 -12.49
C ALA A 179 17.55 0.41 -11.08
N ARG A 180 18.49 -0.34 -10.47
CA ARG A 180 19.03 0.01 -9.15
C ARG A 180 19.74 1.37 -9.19
N GLY A 181 19.34 2.28 -8.29
CA GLY A 181 20.00 3.58 -8.13
C GLY A 181 21.34 3.48 -7.38
N ALA A 182 22.20 4.50 -7.48
CA ALA A 182 23.49 4.55 -6.81
C ALA A 182 23.38 4.57 -5.28
N HIS A 183 22.30 5.16 -4.76
CA HIS A 183 22.02 5.29 -3.32
C HIS A 183 21.14 4.16 -2.77
N GLU A 184 20.88 3.15 -3.59
CA GLU A 184 19.99 2.03 -3.26
C GLU A 184 20.77 0.74 -3.06
N ASP A 185 20.71 0.21 -1.84
CA ASP A 185 21.32 -1.08 -1.53
C ASP A 185 20.52 -2.26 -2.13
N PRO A 186 21.06 -3.49 -2.18
CA PRO A 186 20.36 -4.64 -2.75
C PRO A 186 19.02 -4.97 -2.08
N THR A 187 18.88 -4.70 -0.77
CA THR A 187 17.67 -5.00 0.00
C THR A 187 16.57 -4.01 -0.34
N ASP A 188 16.92 -2.73 -0.40
CA ASP A 188 16.01 -1.66 -0.78
C ASP A 188 15.57 -1.81 -2.24
N PHE A 189 16.49 -2.16 -3.15
CA PHE A 189 16.15 -2.47 -4.54
C PHE A 189 15.13 -3.61 -4.66
N LYS A 190 15.35 -4.70 -3.93
CA LYS A 190 14.41 -5.83 -3.88
C LYS A 190 13.05 -5.39 -3.34
N ALA A 191 13.02 -4.65 -2.23
CA ALA A 191 11.78 -4.14 -1.65
C ALA A 191 11.01 -3.24 -2.63
N ARG A 192 11.73 -2.44 -3.44
CA ARG A 192 11.13 -1.62 -4.49
C ARG A 192 10.58 -2.46 -5.63
N LEU A 193 11.29 -3.47 -6.11
CA LEU A 193 10.77 -4.40 -7.13
C LEU A 193 9.51 -5.12 -6.62
N ASP A 194 9.51 -5.57 -5.37
CA ASP A 194 8.36 -6.23 -4.74
C ASP A 194 7.16 -5.26 -4.63
N ALA A 195 7.40 -3.99 -4.30
CA ALA A 195 6.36 -2.96 -4.32
C ALA A 195 5.88 -2.62 -5.74
N GLN A 196 6.81 -2.53 -6.70
CA GLN A 196 6.53 -2.22 -8.11
C GLN A 196 5.67 -3.29 -8.77
N SER A 197 5.81 -4.56 -8.37
CA SER A 197 4.94 -5.65 -8.85
C SER A 197 3.45 -5.45 -8.55
N LYS A 198 3.14 -4.61 -7.55
CA LYS A 198 1.79 -4.29 -7.10
C LYS A 198 1.38 -2.86 -7.48
N CYS A 199 2.27 -2.10 -8.09
CA CYS A 199 2.06 -0.70 -8.41
C CYS A 199 1.97 -0.50 -9.92
N ARG A 200 0.99 0.29 -10.35
CA ARG A 200 0.80 0.66 -11.77
C ARG A 200 1.53 1.95 -12.15
N ARG A 201 2.29 2.53 -11.21
CA ARG A 201 3.12 3.73 -11.39
C ARG A 201 4.59 3.41 -11.13
N PRO A 202 5.52 4.13 -11.77
CA PRO A 202 6.92 3.98 -11.46
C PRO A 202 7.19 4.36 -10.01
N ILE A 203 7.84 3.46 -9.27
CA ILE A 203 8.41 3.78 -7.95
C ILE A 203 9.86 4.23 -8.18
N MET A 204 10.14 5.47 -7.79
CA MET A 204 11.46 6.07 -7.94
C MET A 204 12.50 5.39 -7.06
N CYS A 205 13.75 5.34 -7.52
CA CYS A 205 14.90 4.89 -6.74
C CYS A 205 15.05 5.69 -5.43
N ARG A 206 15.82 5.16 -4.50
CA ARG A 206 16.18 5.85 -3.25
C ARG A 206 17.00 7.12 -3.57
N SER A 207 16.61 8.26 -3.01
CA SER A 207 17.35 9.53 -3.21
C SER A 207 18.57 9.63 -2.31
N ASP A 208 19.48 10.56 -2.64
CA ASP A 208 20.66 10.85 -1.83
C ASP A 208 20.24 11.31 -0.43
N GLY A 209 20.82 10.71 0.61
CA GLY A 209 20.50 11.00 2.00
C GLY A 209 19.10 10.54 2.47
N GLU A 210 18.30 9.85 1.66
CA GLU A 210 17.03 9.25 2.10
C GLU A 210 17.32 8.09 3.05
N PRO A 211 16.81 8.09 4.29
CA PRO A 211 16.91 6.94 5.19
C PRO A 211 16.14 5.74 4.64
N ALA A 212 16.65 4.52 4.84
CA ALA A 212 16.00 3.28 4.38
C ALA A 212 14.56 3.11 4.92
N SER A 213 14.28 3.58 6.13
CA SER A 213 12.94 3.57 6.71
C SER A 213 11.97 4.46 5.93
N LEU A 214 12.39 5.68 5.58
CA LEU A 214 11.59 6.64 4.80
C LEU A 214 11.36 6.12 3.38
N PHE A 215 12.39 5.55 2.76
CA PHE A 215 12.31 4.89 1.46
C PHE A 215 11.26 3.76 1.45
N ARG A 216 11.31 2.87 2.44
CA ARG A 216 10.35 1.75 2.55
C ARG A 216 8.92 2.22 2.79
N ARG A 217 8.75 3.28 3.60
CA ARG A 217 7.43 3.92 3.79
C ARG A 217 6.90 4.46 2.46
N ARG A 218 7.72 5.16 1.69
CA ARG A 218 7.34 5.64 0.35
C ARG A 218 6.96 4.52 -0.61
N CYS A 219 7.73 3.43 -0.64
CA CYS A 219 7.41 2.25 -1.45
C CYS A 219 6.06 1.62 -1.06
N ALA A 220 5.71 1.63 0.23
CA ALA A 220 4.41 1.15 0.69
C ALA A 220 3.26 2.08 0.26
N VAL A 221 3.40 3.39 0.48
CA VAL A 221 2.40 4.42 0.12
C VAL A 221 2.15 4.45 -1.39
N SER A 222 3.21 4.30 -2.20
CA SER A 222 3.12 4.32 -3.67
C SER A 222 2.17 3.28 -4.26
N ARG A 223 1.80 2.23 -3.52
CA ARG A 223 0.85 1.20 -3.99
C ARG A 223 -0.57 1.74 -4.11
N ALA A 224 -0.96 2.65 -3.21
CA ALA A 224 -2.31 3.21 -3.16
C ALA A 224 -2.44 4.48 -4.01
N CYS A 225 -1.33 5.18 -4.28
CA CYS A 225 -1.35 6.46 -4.99
C CYS A 225 -1.61 6.29 -6.50
N LEU A 226 -2.35 7.25 -7.05
CA LEU A 226 -2.63 7.36 -8.49
C LEU A 226 -1.51 8.04 -9.27
N ASP A 227 -0.53 8.64 -8.57
CA ASP A 227 0.62 9.31 -9.13
C ASP A 227 1.93 8.88 -8.44
N VAL A 228 3.06 9.31 -8.99
CA VAL A 228 4.41 9.06 -8.51
C VAL A 228 4.65 9.82 -7.22
N VAL A 229 4.96 9.08 -6.16
CA VAL A 229 5.30 9.66 -4.87
C VAL A 229 6.74 10.17 -4.89
N HIS A 230 6.92 11.46 -4.64
CA HIS A 230 8.24 12.09 -4.61
C HIS A 230 9.13 11.52 -3.49
N PRO A 231 10.39 11.13 -3.77
CA PRO A 231 11.36 10.74 -2.75
C PRO A 231 11.72 11.90 -1.83
N TYR A 232 12.28 11.53 -0.68
CA TYR A 232 12.77 12.47 0.33
C TYR A 232 13.79 13.44 -0.27
N ASP A 233 13.63 14.73 0.04
CA ASP A 233 14.59 15.76 -0.33
C ASP A 233 15.01 16.57 0.91
N ALA A 234 16.18 16.23 1.46
CA ALA A 234 16.72 16.85 2.66
C ALA A 234 16.95 18.38 2.53
N ALA A 235 17.01 18.92 1.31
CA ALA A 235 17.11 20.36 1.09
C ALA A 235 15.77 21.08 1.26
N ARG A 236 14.64 20.36 1.11
CA ARG A 236 13.29 20.95 1.06
C ARG A 236 12.40 20.54 2.22
N GLU A 237 12.69 19.41 2.88
CA GLU A 237 11.90 18.91 3.99
C GLU A 237 12.78 18.17 5.02
N SER A 238 12.34 18.17 6.28
CA SER A 238 12.90 17.30 7.32
C SER A 238 12.30 15.90 7.26
N ALA A 239 12.88 14.92 7.98
CA ALA A 239 12.32 13.57 8.08
C ALA A 239 10.88 13.56 8.66
N ASP A 240 10.58 14.46 9.59
CA ASP A 240 9.24 14.62 10.16
C ASP A 240 8.28 15.22 9.14
N ASP A 241 8.71 16.26 8.41
CA ASP A 241 7.91 16.87 7.35
C ASP A 241 7.63 15.85 6.21
N PHE A 242 8.61 15.00 5.88
CA PHE A 242 8.41 13.88 4.96
C PHE A 242 7.39 12.88 5.46
N THR A 243 7.44 12.50 6.74
CA THR A 243 6.49 11.55 7.32
C THR A 243 5.07 12.11 7.23
N ARG A 244 4.87 13.37 7.61
CA ARG A 244 3.58 14.07 7.46
C ARG A 244 3.12 14.12 6.01
N ARG A 245 4.04 14.33 5.07
CA ARG A 245 3.73 14.31 3.63
C ARG A 245 3.31 12.91 3.17
N MET A 246 3.95 11.84 3.66
CA MET A 246 3.55 10.46 3.35
C MET A 246 2.16 10.13 3.90
N ASP A 247 1.84 10.61 5.11
CA ASP A 247 0.51 10.42 5.70
C ASP A 247 -0.56 11.19 4.92
N ALA A 248 -0.27 12.45 4.53
CA ALA A 248 -1.16 13.23 3.66
C ALA A 248 -1.33 12.59 2.27
N GLN A 249 -0.27 11.99 1.73
CA GLN A 249 -0.26 11.31 0.44
C GLN A 249 -1.05 9.99 0.48
N GLU A 250 -1.07 9.30 1.62
CA GLU A 250 -1.87 8.11 1.87
C GLU A 250 -3.36 8.47 2.06
N ALA A 251 -3.65 9.60 2.71
CA ALA A 251 -5.01 10.12 2.87
C ALA A 251 -5.61 10.64 1.54
N ALA A 252 -4.79 11.25 0.67
CA ALA A 252 -5.19 11.79 -0.63
C ALA A 252 -4.39 11.14 -1.78
N PRO A 253 -4.66 9.87 -2.12
CA PRO A 253 -3.88 9.11 -3.11
C PRO A 253 -3.91 9.68 -4.53
N GLU A 254 -4.89 10.53 -4.85
CA GLU A 254 -5.05 11.21 -6.13
C GLU A 254 -4.17 12.46 -6.32
N LEU A 255 -3.64 13.02 -5.23
CA LEU A 255 -2.76 14.18 -5.28
C LEU A 255 -1.31 13.74 -5.45
N SER A 256 -0.46 14.61 -6.01
CA SER A 256 0.99 14.42 -5.99
C SER A 256 1.60 15.56 -5.18
N ILE A 257 2.09 15.23 -3.98
CA ILE A 257 2.58 16.23 -3.03
C ILE A 257 4.11 16.29 -3.12
N ALA A 258 4.62 17.41 -3.61
CA ALA A 258 6.05 17.65 -3.75
C ALA A 258 6.74 17.93 -2.39
N PRO A 259 8.04 17.65 -2.25
CA PRO A 259 8.79 17.97 -1.04
C PRO A 259 8.70 19.45 -0.67
N GLY A 260 8.55 19.75 0.61
CA GLY A 260 8.48 21.14 1.10
C GLY A 260 7.16 21.88 0.81
N ASP A 261 6.14 21.22 0.25
CA ASP A 261 4.81 21.82 0.07
C ASP A 261 4.00 21.83 1.39
N LYS A 262 4.47 22.66 2.33
CA LYS A 262 3.92 22.73 3.69
C LYS A 262 2.47 23.22 3.73
N LYS A 263 2.03 23.98 2.72
CA LYS A 263 0.66 24.49 2.65
C LYS A 263 -0.32 23.37 2.35
N VAL A 264 -0.04 22.55 1.33
CA VAL A 264 -0.89 21.43 0.96
C VAL A 264 -0.90 20.35 2.04
N VAL A 265 0.29 20.02 2.60
CA VAL A 265 0.35 19.07 3.73
C VAL A 265 -0.44 19.61 4.93
N GLY A 266 -0.28 20.89 5.25
CA GLY A 266 -1.00 21.53 6.36
C GLY A 266 -2.51 21.56 6.17
N SER A 267 -3.01 21.79 4.95
CA SER A 267 -4.46 21.76 4.68
C SER A 267 -5.02 20.35 4.82
N LEU A 268 -4.36 19.35 4.23
CA LEU A 268 -4.82 17.94 4.28
C LEU A 268 -4.80 17.37 5.70
N VAL A 269 -3.77 17.71 6.50
CA VAL A 269 -3.72 17.32 7.91
C VAL A 269 -4.86 17.96 8.70
N ARG A 270 -5.23 19.20 8.38
CA ARG A 270 -6.32 19.91 9.05
C ARG A 270 -7.68 19.34 8.66
N GLU A 271 -7.90 19.09 7.38
CA GLU A 271 -9.11 18.42 6.85
C GLU A 271 -9.28 17.03 7.49
N SER A 272 -8.21 16.23 7.51
CA SER A 272 -8.24 14.91 8.15
C SER A 272 -8.52 14.99 9.66
N ALA A 273 -8.02 16.00 10.36
CA ALA A 273 -8.32 16.22 11.77
C ALA A 273 -9.78 16.66 11.99
N GLU A 274 -10.32 17.50 11.11
CA GLU A 274 -11.73 17.94 11.14
C GLU A 274 -12.68 16.77 10.86
N GLU A 275 -12.38 15.94 9.86
CA GLU A 275 -13.13 14.71 9.56
C GLU A 275 -13.06 13.71 10.71
N GLY A 276 -11.86 13.48 11.28
CA GLY A 276 -11.68 12.60 12.42
C GLY A 276 -12.42 13.08 13.67
N ALA A 277 -12.45 14.40 13.92
CA ALA A 277 -13.22 14.99 15.01
C ALA A 277 -14.73 14.85 14.79
N ALA A 278 -15.21 15.02 13.55
CA ALA A 278 -16.60 14.82 13.20
C ALA A 278 -17.04 13.36 13.39
N ALA A 279 -16.23 12.40 12.94
CA ALA A 279 -16.49 10.97 13.10
C ALA A 279 -16.54 10.55 14.59
N LEU A 280 -15.61 11.07 15.41
CA LEU A 280 -15.61 10.81 16.84
C LEU A 280 -16.85 11.42 17.53
N ALA A 281 -17.25 12.62 17.13
CA ALA A 281 -18.46 13.26 17.66
C ALA A 281 -19.72 12.44 17.32
N GLU A 282 -19.79 11.88 16.12
CA GLU A 282 -20.89 11.00 15.70
C GLU A 282 -20.90 9.69 16.50
N GLU A 283 -19.74 9.08 16.75
CA GLU A 283 -19.63 7.87 17.58
C GLU A 283 -20.08 8.13 19.03
N ILE A 284 -19.68 9.27 19.61
CA ILE A 284 -20.10 9.67 20.96
C ILE A 284 -21.62 9.90 20.99
N ALA A 285 -22.17 10.59 19.99
CA ALA A 285 -23.61 10.83 19.90
C ALA A 285 -24.40 9.51 19.76
N ALA A 286 -23.88 8.53 19.00
CA ALA A 286 -24.48 7.21 18.87
C ALA A 286 -24.47 6.44 20.20
N LYS A 287 -23.36 6.48 20.95
CA LYS A 287 -23.27 5.85 22.28
C LYS A 287 -24.23 6.48 23.28
N LEU A 288 -24.36 7.80 23.27
CA LEU A 288 -25.30 8.51 24.15
C LEU A 288 -26.75 8.14 23.85
N ARG A 289 -27.14 8.03 22.57
CA ARG A 289 -28.48 7.58 22.18
C ARG A 289 -28.77 6.16 22.69
N LEU A 290 -27.82 5.24 22.55
CA LEU A 290 -27.98 3.87 23.07
C LEU A 290 -28.12 3.85 24.59
N GLU A 291 -27.40 4.72 25.31
CA GLU A 291 -27.52 4.83 26.77
C GLU A 291 -28.87 5.43 27.20
N GLU A 292 -29.38 6.42 26.47
CA GLU A 292 -30.71 6.99 26.69
C GLU A 292 -31.82 5.98 26.41
N GLU A 293 -31.73 5.21 25.31
CA GLU A 293 -32.64 4.12 24.99
C GLU A 293 -32.63 3.04 26.08
N ALA A 294 -31.44 2.68 26.59
CA ALA A 294 -31.31 1.72 27.69
C ALA A 294 -31.93 2.24 29.00
N LYS A 295 -31.77 3.54 29.31
CA LYS A 295 -32.42 4.18 30.48
C LYS A 295 -33.93 4.23 30.34
N ALA A 296 -34.45 4.56 29.15
CA ALA A 296 -35.88 4.57 28.87
C ALA A 296 -36.49 3.15 29.00
N ALA A 297 -35.80 2.13 28.48
CA ALA A 297 -36.23 0.73 28.61
C ALA A 297 -36.21 0.25 30.08
N ALA A 298 -35.21 0.66 30.86
CA ALA A 298 -35.13 0.34 32.29
C ALA A 298 -36.26 1.02 33.09
N ALA A 299 -36.55 2.29 32.81
CA ALA A 299 -37.65 3.02 33.44
C ALA A 299 -39.01 2.40 33.10
N SER A 300 -39.22 1.98 31.84
CA SER A 300 -40.45 1.27 31.42
C SER A 300 -40.61 -0.06 32.14
N LYS A 301 -39.53 -0.83 32.33
CA LYS A 301 -39.56 -2.08 33.11
C LYS A 301 -39.88 -1.82 34.59
N GLU A 302 -39.37 -0.74 35.18
CA GLU A 302 -39.66 -0.36 36.56
C GLU A 302 -41.14 0.05 36.74
N GLU A 303 -41.70 0.82 35.81
CA GLU A 303 -43.13 1.15 35.80
C GLU A 303 -44.01 -0.10 35.62
N ALA A 304 -43.64 -1.00 34.72
CA ALA A 304 -44.35 -2.27 34.53
C ALA A 304 -44.33 -3.13 35.81
N ALA A 305 -43.18 -3.22 36.48
CA ALA A 305 -43.04 -3.94 37.74
C ALA A 305 -43.88 -3.31 38.88
N LYS A 306 -43.94 -1.97 38.95
CA LYS A 306 -44.81 -1.26 39.91
C LYS A 306 -46.29 -1.48 39.62
N ALA A 307 -46.69 -1.49 38.34
CA ALA A 307 -48.06 -1.77 37.93
C ALA A 307 -48.47 -3.22 38.23
N GLU A 308 -47.59 -4.18 38.00
CA GLU A 308 -47.80 -5.59 38.34
C GLU A 308 -47.90 -5.81 39.86
N ALA A 309 -47.01 -5.19 40.65
CA ALA A 309 -47.08 -5.24 42.11
C ALA A 309 -48.39 -4.61 42.65
N ALA A 310 -48.86 -3.51 42.06
CA ALA A 310 -50.13 -2.89 42.42
C ALA A 310 -51.35 -3.77 42.04
N ALA A 311 -51.29 -4.47 40.90
CA ALA A 311 -52.31 -5.42 40.49
C ALA A 311 -52.38 -6.63 41.43
N ILE A 312 -51.23 -7.20 41.81
CA ILE A 312 -51.13 -8.30 42.78
C ILE A 312 -51.65 -7.88 44.15
N SER A 313 -51.34 -6.66 44.61
CA SER A 313 -51.86 -6.10 45.87
C SER A 313 -53.39 -5.95 45.86
N LYS A 314 -53.97 -5.42 44.77
CA LYS A 314 -55.43 -5.33 44.61
C LYS A 314 -56.09 -6.71 44.53
N GLN A 315 -55.44 -7.69 43.92
CA GLN A 315 -55.95 -9.05 43.85
C GLN A 315 -55.92 -9.73 45.23
N ARG A 316 -54.86 -9.53 46.02
CA ARG A 316 -54.79 -10.00 47.41
C ARG A 316 -55.84 -9.33 48.31
N GLN A 317 -56.06 -8.02 48.19
CA GLN A 317 -57.14 -7.35 48.94
C GLN A 317 -58.55 -7.84 48.57
N ARG A 318 -58.75 -8.31 47.34
CA ARG A 318 -60.01 -8.95 46.93
C ARG A 318 -60.12 -10.38 47.45
N GLN A 319 -58.99 -11.09 47.54
CA GLN A 319 -58.92 -12.45 48.07
C GLN A 319 -59.01 -12.49 49.61
N ASP A 320 -58.62 -11.43 50.31
CA ASP A 320 -58.87 -11.26 51.75
C ASP A 320 -60.31 -10.81 52.07
N SER A 321 -61.14 -10.57 51.04
CA SER A 321 -62.55 -10.16 51.18
C SER A 321 -63.57 -11.23 50.77
N MET A 322 -63.11 -12.41 50.35
CA MET A 322 -63.94 -13.59 50.17
C MET A 322 -63.20 -14.84 50.63
N ASP A 323 -63.90 -15.62 51.46
CA ASP A 323 -63.64 -16.98 51.95
C ASP A 323 -63.04 -17.02 53.38
N ASP A 324 -63.88 -16.92 54.42
CA ASP A 324 -64.66 -18.03 54.99
C ASP A 324 -64.76 -19.31 54.14
N GLU A 325 -64.11 -20.34 54.68
CA GLU A 325 -64.30 -21.77 54.46
C GLU A 325 -64.12 -22.37 53.03
N ALA A 326 -63.07 -23.19 52.97
CA ALA A 326 -63.01 -24.49 52.31
C ALA A 326 -62.73 -24.55 50.80
N GLU A 327 -61.44 -24.62 50.44
CA GLU A 327 -60.95 -25.70 49.55
C GLU A 327 -59.41 -25.84 49.60
N ALA A 328 -58.91 -26.52 50.62
CA ALA A 328 -57.47 -26.71 50.87
C ALA A 328 -56.87 -28.01 50.31
N ALA A 329 -57.46 -28.67 49.29
CA ALA A 329 -57.07 -30.06 49.00
C ALA A 329 -56.79 -30.47 47.54
N LYS A 330 -56.78 -29.57 46.54
CA LYS A 330 -56.40 -29.97 45.16
C LYS A 330 -55.43 -29.08 44.39
N GLU A 331 -55.05 -27.90 44.87
CA GLU A 331 -54.12 -27.02 44.14
C GLU A 331 -52.62 -27.29 44.39
N ALA A 332 -52.27 -28.10 45.40
CA ALA A 332 -50.87 -28.35 45.76
C ALA A 332 -50.16 -29.34 44.81
N GLU A 333 -50.91 -30.27 44.20
CA GLU A 333 -50.34 -31.34 43.38
C GLU A 333 -50.05 -30.88 41.94
N GLU A 334 -50.91 -30.03 41.36
CA GLU A 334 -50.68 -29.48 40.02
C GLU A 334 -49.58 -28.40 39.99
N ARG A 335 -49.41 -27.64 41.09
CA ARG A 335 -48.29 -26.70 41.28
C ARG A 335 -46.96 -27.43 41.47
N ALA A 336 -46.93 -28.58 42.12
CA ALA A 336 -45.71 -29.38 42.28
C ALA A 336 -45.23 -29.97 40.93
N ALA A 337 -46.16 -30.46 40.10
CA ALA A 337 -45.84 -30.99 38.77
C ALA A 337 -45.36 -29.91 37.79
N LYS A 338 -46.01 -28.73 37.75
CA LYS A 338 -45.56 -27.60 36.91
C LYS A 338 -44.22 -27.01 37.38
N LYS A 339 -43.95 -27.00 38.69
CA LYS A 339 -42.68 -26.52 39.24
C LYS A 339 -41.52 -27.49 39.00
N ALA A 340 -41.79 -28.81 39.00
CA ALA A 340 -40.81 -29.82 38.63
C ALA A 340 -40.48 -29.80 37.12
N ALA A 341 -41.47 -29.61 36.25
CA ALA A 341 -41.26 -29.49 34.81
C ALA A 341 -40.52 -28.18 34.43
N ALA A 342 -40.84 -27.06 35.09
CA ALA A 342 -40.14 -25.80 34.90
C ALA A 342 -38.68 -25.88 35.40
N ALA A 343 -38.43 -26.51 36.55
CA ALA A 343 -37.08 -26.71 37.06
C ALA A 343 -36.25 -27.66 36.18
N ALA A 344 -36.86 -28.66 35.55
CA ALA A 344 -36.18 -29.54 34.59
C ALA A 344 -35.80 -28.79 33.30
N ALA A 345 -36.71 -27.95 32.77
CA ALA A 345 -36.43 -27.13 31.59
C ALA A 345 -35.37 -26.04 31.85
N GLU A 346 -35.38 -25.45 33.06
CA GLU A 346 -34.37 -24.46 33.46
C GLU A 346 -33.00 -25.11 33.71
N ALA A 347 -32.97 -26.35 34.23
CA ALA A 347 -31.74 -27.13 34.38
C ALA A 347 -31.15 -27.59 33.04
N GLU A 348 -31.99 -27.96 32.06
CA GLU A 348 -31.56 -28.31 30.70
C GLU A 348 -30.98 -27.09 29.97
N LYS A 349 -31.63 -25.92 30.11
CA LYS A 349 -31.14 -24.66 29.54
C LYS A 349 -29.85 -24.18 30.20
N ALA A 350 -29.72 -24.35 31.52
CA ALA A 350 -28.48 -24.06 32.25
C ALA A 350 -27.34 -25.03 31.87
N ALA A 351 -27.66 -26.29 31.54
CA ALA A 351 -26.68 -27.25 31.05
C ALA A 351 -26.21 -26.92 29.62
N GLU A 352 -27.11 -26.52 28.72
CA GLU A 352 -26.75 -26.07 27.37
C GLU A 352 -25.92 -24.78 27.40
N GLU A 353 -26.26 -23.81 28.25
CA GLU A 353 -25.47 -22.58 28.43
C GLU A 353 -24.09 -22.86 29.04
N ALA A 354 -24.00 -23.80 29.98
CA ALA A 354 -22.72 -24.24 30.54
C ALA A 354 -21.85 -24.94 29.49
N GLU A 355 -22.43 -25.81 28.66
CA GLU A 355 -21.71 -26.49 27.57
C GLU A 355 -21.28 -25.51 26.47
N ALA A 356 -22.11 -24.53 26.13
CA ALA A 356 -21.77 -23.46 25.19
C ALA A 356 -20.64 -22.57 25.74
N ALA A 357 -20.67 -22.24 27.03
CA ALA A 357 -19.60 -21.49 27.70
C ALA A 357 -18.28 -22.29 27.81
N GLU A 358 -18.35 -23.62 27.99
CA GLU A 358 -17.20 -24.53 28.02
C GLU A 358 -16.58 -24.66 26.61
N LYS A 359 -17.42 -24.84 25.57
CA LYS A 359 -17.00 -24.79 24.16
C LYS A 359 -16.40 -23.43 23.77
N ALA A 360 -16.96 -22.32 24.23
CA ALA A 360 -16.42 -20.99 24.01
C ALA A 360 -15.06 -20.79 24.72
N LYS A 361 -14.92 -21.26 25.97
CA LYS A 361 -13.63 -21.28 26.69
C LYS A 361 -12.59 -22.19 26.00
N ALA A 362 -13.00 -23.32 25.44
CA ALA A 362 -12.14 -24.23 24.69
C ALA A 362 -11.69 -23.64 23.35
N LEU A 363 -12.56 -22.90 22.66
CA LEU A 363 -12.24 -22.15 21.44
C LEU A 363 -11.28 -20.98 21.74
N TRP A 364 -11.50 -20.24 22.84
CA TRP A 364 -10.61 -19.15 23.25
C TRP A 364 -9.22 -19.64 23.70
N LYS A 365 -9.16 -20.81 24.36
CA LYS A 365 -7.87 -21.49 24.67
C LYS A 365 -7.10 -21.93 23.43
N LYS A 366 -7.75 -22.13 22.28
CA LYS A 366 -7.12 -22.57 21.02
C LYS A 366 -6.65 -21.43 20.12
N ALA A 367 -7.09 -20.19 20.35
CA ALA A 367 -6.62 -19.03 19.60
C ALA A 367 -5.21 -18.62 20.08
N VAL A 368 -4.18 -19.20 19.46
CA VAL A 368 -2.79 -18.80 19.69
C VAL A 368 -2.57 -17.46 19.01
N GLU A 369 -2.37 -16.40 19.80
CA GLU A 369 -2.04 -15.08 19.26
C GLU A 369 -0.54 -14.99 19.06
N LYS A 370 -0.11 -14.82 17.81
CA LYS A 370 1.31 -14.60 17.46
C LYS A 370 1.69 -13.16 17.81
N VAL A 371 2.64 -13.01 18.72
CA VAL A 371 3.17 -11.71 19.13
C VAL A 371 4.67 -11.68 18.82
N ASP A 372 5.08 -10.79 17.92
CA ASP A 372 6.49 -10.46 17.73
C ASP A 372 6.93 -9.51 18.86
N ILE A 373 7.78 -10.02 19.75
CA ILE A 373 8.20 -9.23 20.92
C ILE A 373 9.04 -8.03 20.52
N ASN A 374 9.69 -8.01 19.35
CA ASN A 374 10.51 -6.87 18.94
C ASN A 374 9.63 -5.72 18.42
N SER A 375 8.48 -6.04 17.83
CA SER A 375 7.57 -5.07 17.19
C SER A 375 6.64 -4.32 18.16
N ILE A 376 6.20 -4.95 19.25
CA ILE A 376 5.19 -4.37 20.17
C ILE A 376 5.79 -3.41 21.20
N GLY A 377 5.18 -2.28 21.54
CA GLY A 377 5.70 -1.40 22.61
C GLY A 377 5.70 -2.07 24.01
N PHE A 378 6.65 -1.72 24.89
CA PHE A 378 6.72 -2.31 26.24
C PHE A 378 5.42 -2.07 27.06
N MET A 379 4.88 -0.86 27.00
CA MET A 379 3.62 -0.52 27.67
C MET A 379 2.41 -1.22 27.04
N ALA A 380 2.39 -1.35 25.72
CA ALA A 380 1.34 -2.09 25.01
C ALA A 380 1.34 -3.57 25.40
N LEU A 381 2.52 -4.17 25.56
CA LEU A 381 2.65 -5.56 26.01
C LEU A 381 2.16 -5.75 27.46
N LYS A 382 2.41 -4.78 28.36
CA LYS A 382 1.85 -4.80 29.73
C LYS A 382 0.33 -4.74 29.72
N GLN A 383 -0.25 -3.83 28.95
CA GLN A 383 -1.71 -3.68 28.85
C GLN A 383 -2.36 -4.93 28.25
N MET A 384 -1.76 -5.52 27.21
CA MET A 384 -2.24 -6.78 26.63
C MET A 384 -2.26 -7.92 27.66
N LEU A 385 -1.21 -8.05 28.47
CA LEU A 385 -1.17 -9.08 29.52
C LEU A 385 -2.20 -8.83 30.61
N ILE A 386 -2.39 -7.57 31.03
CA ILE A 386 -3.44 -7.19 31.99
C ILE A 386 -4.83 -7.54 31.44
N SER A 387 -5.12 -7.19 30.18
CA SER A 387 -6.41 -7.52 29.55
C SER A 387 -6.64 -9.02 29.40
N LYS A 388 -5.57 -9.83 29.43
CA LYS A 388 -5.62 -11.30 29.40
C LYS A 388 -5.63 -11.94 30.79
N GLY A 389 -5.81 -11.15 31.85
CA GLY A 389 -5.99 -11.65 33.21
C GLY A 389 -4.70 -11.75 34.04
N VAL A 390 -3.58 -11.18 33.58
CA VAL A 390 -2.37 -11.06 34.39
C VAL A 390 -2.53 -9.91 35.40
N PRO A 391 -2.28 -10.13 36.71
CA PRO A 391 -2.38 -9.07 37.71
C PRO A 391 -1.48 -7.86 37.38
N PRO A 392 -1.94 -6.60 37.58
CA PRO A 392 -1.15 -5.40 37.30
C PRO A 392 0.21 -5.35 38.00
N ASP A 393 0.33 -5.98 39.17
CA ASP A 393 1.59 -6.05 39.91
C ASP A 393 2.59 -7.04 39.30
N ALA A 394 2.10 -8.10 38.65
CA ALA A 394 2.96 -9.11 38.02
C ALA A 394 3.63 -8.61 36.72
N VAL A 395 3.08 -7.57 36.08
CA VAL A 395 3.67 -6.95 34.88
C VAL A 395 4.65 -5.81 35.19
N LYS A 396 4.92 -5.51 36.46
CA LYS A 396 5.92 -4.52 36.91
C LYS A 396 7.35 -5.08 36.84
N VAL A 397 7.74 -5.52 35.65
CA VAL A 397 9.10 -5.98 35.36
C VAL A 397 9.97 -4.86 34.77
N PRO A 398 11.30 -4.91 34.93
CA PRO A 398 12.23 -3.90 34.41
C PRO A 398 12.49 -4.03 32.90
N ASN A 399 12.28 -5.21 32.32
CA ASN A 399 12.56 -5.48 30.91
C ASN A 399 11.36 -6.14 30.22
N LYS A 400 11.13 -5.73 28.97
CA LYS A 400 10.11 -6.27 28.06
C LYS A 400 10.21 -7.77 27.83
N PHE A 401 11.42 -8.34 27.74
CA PHE A 401 11.59 -9.77 27.54
C PHE A 401 11.14 -10.62 28.73
N MET A 402 11.16 -10.06 29.95
CA MET A 402 10.65 -10.73 31.15
C MET A 402 9.12 -10.89 31.13
N LEU A 403 8.41 -10.11 30.30
CA LEU A 403 6.97 -10.29 30.13
C LEU A 403 6.62 -11.61 29.43
N LYS A 404 7.55 -12.24 28.70
CA LYS A 404 7.37 -13.61 28.17
C LYS A 404 7.20 -14.63 29.30
N GLU A 405 8.05 -14.53 30.31
CA GLU A 405 8.02 -15.41 31.47
C GLU A 405 6.78 -15.18 32.34
N VAL A 406 6.38 -13.91 32.49
CA VAL A 406 5.14 -13.55 33.19
C VAL A 406 3.92 -14.12 32.47
N ALA A 407 3.85 -14.01 31.14
CA ALA A 407 2.77 -14.57 30.34
C ALA A 407 2.67 -16.10 30.49
N ALA A 408 3.81 -16.79 30.42
CA ALA A 408 3.88 -18.23 30.60
C ALA A 408 3.43 -18.65 32.02
N LYS A 409 3.88 -17.93 33.05
CA LYS A 409 3.52 -18.19 34.46
C LYS A 409 2.02 -18.06 34.71
N HIS A 410 1.35 -17.17 33.98
CA HIS A 410 -0.09 -16.93 34.10
C HIS A 410 -0.93 -17.65 33.03
N GLY A 411 -0.33 -18.59 32.28
CA GLY A 411 -1.06 -19.44 31.33
C GLY A 411 -1.62 -18.70 30.12
N VAL A 412 -1.01 -17.57 29.75
CA VAL A 412 -1.43 -16.77 28.59
C VAL A 412 -0.90 -17.42 27.30
N ASN A 413 -1.80 -17.87 26.44
CA ASN A 413 -1.44 -18.61 25.22
C ASN A 413 -0.98 -17.66 24.09
N ILE A 414 0.30 -17.29 24.11
CA ILE A 414 0.95 -16.41 23.13
C ILE A 414 2.11 -17.17 22.47
N GLU A 415 2.16 -17.15 21.13
CA GLU A 415 3.32 -17.61 20.37
C GLU A 415 4.25 -16.43 20.12
N TRP A 416 5.46 -16.49 20.69
CA TRP A 416 6.43 -15.42 20.60
C TRP A 416 7.28 -15.58 19.34
N SER A 417 7.25 -14.57 18.46
CA SER A 417 8.22 -14.41 17.36
C SER A 417 9.31 -13.40 17.70
#